data_AF-A0A962WKL6-F1
#
_entry.id   AF-A0A962WKL6-F1
#
_cell.length_a   1.000
_cell.length_b   1.000
_cell.length_c   1.000
_cell.angle_alpha   90.00
_cell.angle_beta   90.00
_cell.angle_gamma   90.00
#
_symmetry.space_group_name_H-M   'P 1'
#
loop_
_entity.id
_entity.type
_entity.pdbx_description
1 polymer ?
#
loop_
_entity_poly.entity_id
_entity_poly.type
_entity_poly.pdbx_seq_one_letter_code
_entity_poly.pdbx_strand_id
1 'polypeptide(L)'
;HVYPEVFQVWHVLSSAGTLILAVAYIAPLVYLPLSLLKGRRATANPWGATGLEWSTPSPPPPGNFDSPPTVDAAPYSYPMPGRAASDQPAGTERHDDDA
;
A
#
# COMPACT_ATOMS: atom_id res chain seq x y z
N HIS A 1 -44.50 23.32 -4.97
CA HIS A 1 -43.34 22.96 -5.81
C HIS A 1 -43.37 21.46 -6.02
N VAL A 2 -43.41 21.00 -7.28
CA VAL A 2 -43.41 19.58 -7.65
C VAL A 2 -42.01 19.22 -8.17
N TYR A 3 -41.54 18.02 -7.84
CA TYR A 3 -40.22 17.56 -8.27
C TYR A 3 -40.18 17.35 -9.79
N PRO A 4 -39.15 17.83 -10.53
CA PRO A 4 -39.08 17.61 -11.97
C PRO A 4 -38.86 16.12 -12.31
N GLU A 5 -39.76 15.55 -13.10
CA GLU A 5 -39.75 14.13 -13.54
C GLU A 5 -38.43 13.72 -14.21
N VAL A 6 -37.78 14.65 -14.93
CA VAL A 6 -36.49 14.41 -15.61
C VAL A 6 -35.36 13.99 -14.67
N PHE A 7 -35.42 14.35 -13.39
CA PHE A 7 -34.39 14.01 -12.41
C PHE A 7 -34.71 12.73 -11.63
N GLN A 8 -35.95 12.25 -11.65
CA GLN A 8 -36.37 11.11 -10.83
C GLN A 8 -35.51 9.86 -11.08
N VAL A 9 -35.18 9.57 -12.34
CA VAL A 9 -34.33 8.42 -12.71
C VAL A 9 -32.95 8.53 -12.06
N TRP A 10 -32.34 9.71 -12.08
CA TRP A 10 -31.03 9.93 -11.48
C TRP A 10 -31.04 9.78 -9.97
N HIS A 11 -32.12 10.20 -9.30
CA HIS A 11 -32.27 9.97 -7.86
C HIS A 11 -32.41 8.49 -7.53
N VAL A 12 -33.21 7.75 -8.30
CA VAL A 12 -33.38 6.30 -8.10
C VAL A 12 -32.05 5.57 -8.28
N LEU A 13 -31.29 5.89 -9.34
CA LEU A 13 -29.97 5.31 -9.58
C LEU A 13 -28.98 5.67 -8.45
N SER A 14 -28.98 6.91 -7.98
CA SER A 14 -28.12 7.35 -6.88
C SER A 14 -28.44 6.62 -5.57
N SER A 15 -29.72 6.46 -5.22
CA SER A 15 -30.14 5.70 -4.04
C SER A 15 -29.80 4.21 -4.16
N ALA A 16 -29.95 3.62 -5.35
CA ALA A 16 -29.51 2.25 -5.60
C ALA A 16 -27.99 2.10 -5.43
N GLY A 17 -27.21 3.03 -5.97
CA GLY A 17 -25.75 3.08 -5.78
C GLY A 17 -25.34 3.19 -4.31
N THR A 18 -26.08 3.99 -3.53
CA THR A 18 -25.87 4.10 -2.08
C THR A 18 -26.06 2.77 -1.37
N LEU A 19 -27.10 2.01 -1.73
CA LEU A 19 -27.34 0.69 -1.14
C LEU A 19 -26.21 -0.30 -1.49
N ILE A 20 -25.73 -0.28 -2.74
CA ILE A 20 -24.60 -1.11 -3.17
C ILE A 20 -23.34 -0.76 -2.36
N LEU A 21 -23.03 0.52 -2.21
CA LEU A 21 -21.89 0.97 -1.41
C LEU A 21 -22.04 0.58 0.06
N ALA A 22 -23.24 0.75 0.64
CA ALA A 22 -23.50 0.37 2.03
C ALA A 22 -23.20 -1.12 2.27
N VAL A 23 -23.64 -2.00 1.36
CA VAL A 23 -23.32 -3.44 1.43
C VAL A 23 -21.82 -3.69 1.20
N ALA A 24 -21.20 -3.02 0.23
CA ALA A 24 -19.77 -3.17 -0.05
C ALA A 24 -18.91 -2.78 1.16
N TYR A 25 -19.29 -1.73 1.92
CA TYR A 25 -18.57 -1.31 3.12
C TYR A 25 -18.66 -2.31 4.28
N ILE A 26 -19.65 -3.20 4.30
CA ILE A 26 -19.70 -4.29 5.29
C ILE A 26 -18.47 -5.19 5.15
N ALA A 27 -17.97 -5.41 3.93
CA ALA A 27 -16.82 -6.28 3.69
C ALA A 27 -15.55 -5.83 4.44
N PRO A 28 -15.00 -4.61 4.27
CA PRO A 28 -13.86 -4.14 5.04
C PRO A 28 -14.19 -3.98 6.54
N LEU A 29 -15.42 -3.61 6.91
CA LEU A 29 -15.85 -3.49 8.31
C LEU A 29 -15.79 -4.82 9.06
N VAL A 30 -16.03 -5.95 8.38
CA VAL A 30 -15.94 -7.29 8.96
C VAL A 30 -14.52 -7.86 8.79
N TYR A 31 -13.94 -7.71 7.60
CA TYR A 31 -12.63 -8.27 7.27
C TYR A 31 -11.52 -7.69 8.15
N LEU A 32 -11.49 -6.36 8.36
CA LEU A 32 -10.39 -5.71 9.07
C LEU A 32 -10.32 -6.11 10.55
N PRO A 33 -11.41 -6.10 11.35
CA PRO A 33 -11.38 -6.60 12.72
C PRO A 33 -11.03 -8.09 12.81
N LEU A 34 -11.56 -8.92 11.91
CA LEU A 34 -11.23 -10.35 11.87
C LEU A 34 -9.74 -10.56 11.57
N SER A 35 -9.18 -9.81 10.62
CA SER A 35 -7.76 -9.88 10.27
C SER A 35 -6.86 -9.39 11.41
N LEU A 36 -7.26 -8.35 12.14
CA LEU A 36 -6.48 -7.84 13.28
C LEU A 36 -6.46 -8.81 14.47
N LEU A 37 -7.58 -9.48 14.73
CA LEU A 37 -7.73 -10.33 15.92
C LEU A 37 -7.34 -11.80 15.68
N LYS A 38 -7.58 -12.33 14.49
CA LYS A 38 -7.43 -13.75 14.15
C LYS A 38 -6.56 -14.01 12.92
N GLY A 39 -6.09 -12.96 12.24
CA GLY A 39 -5.24 -13.10 11.06
C GLY A 39 -3.86 -13.68 11.38
N ARG A 40 -3.25 -14.32 10.38
CA ARG A 40 -1.86 -14.77 10.47
C ARG A 40 -0.94 -13.55 10.61
N ARG A 41 0.03 -13.63 11.52
CA ARG A 41 1.07 -12.60 11.64
C ARG A 41 1.82 -12.46 10.32
N ALA A 42 1.96 -11.22 9.85
CA ALA A 42 2.76 -10.92 8.67
C ALA A 42 4.24 -11.12 8.98
N THR A 43 5.00 -11.53 7.97
CA THR A 43 6.46 -11.41 8.00
C THR A 43 6.86 -9.94 7.87
N ALA A 44 8.14 -9.61 8.03
CA ALA A 44 8.66 -8.26 7.77
C ALA A 44 8.31 -7.77 6.35
N ASN A 45 8.46 -8.64 5.35
CA ASN A 45 8.22 -8.33 3.95
C ASN A 45 7.37 -9.43 3.26
N PRO A 46 6.04 -9.41 3.42
CA PRO A 46 5.18 -10.39 2.77
C PRO A 46 5.00 -10.15 1.26
N TRP A 47 5.42 -8.99 0.74
CA TRP A 47 5.21 -8.58 -0.65
C TRP A 47 6.47 -8.60 -1.52
N GLY A 48 7.65 -8.82 -0.92
CA GLY A 48 8.93 -8.73 -1.64
C GLY A 48 9.25 -7.31 -2.12
N ALA A 49 8.80 -6.29 -1.39
CA ALA A 49 9.08 -4.89 -1.71
C ALA A 49 10.53 -4.50 -1.35
N THR A 50 11.07 -3.50 -2.04
CA THR A 50 12.50 -3.11 -1.95
C THR A 50 12.75 -1.88 -1.07
N GLY A 51 11.71 -1.25 -0.54
CA GLY A 51 11.84 -0.08 0.34
C GLY A 51 12.42 -0.44 1.71
N LEU A 52 13.09 0.50 2.37
CA LEU A 52 13.68 0.30 3.71
C LEU A 52 12.61 -0.02 4.77
N GLU A 53 11.38 0.44 4.59
CA GLU A 53 10.25 0.09 5.46
C GLU A 53 9.95 -1.42 5.48
N TRP A 54 10.48 -2.18 4.52
CA TRP A 54 10.35 -3.64 4.45
C TRP A 54 11.56 -4.39 5.01
N SER A 55 12.57 -3.68 5.54
CA SER A 55 13.71 -4.27 6.24
C SER A 55 13.56 -4.27 7.76
N THR A 56 12.49 -3.66 8.30
CA THR A 56 12.16 -3.69 9.73
C THR A 56 11.19 -4.83 10.07
N PRO A 57 11.24 -5.43 11.27
CA PRO A 57 10.25 -6.44 11.69
C PRO A 57 8.82 -5.90 11.71
N SER A 58 7.84 -6.82 11.70
CA SER A 58 6.42 -6.51 11.84
C SER A 58 5.88 -7.08 13.17
N PRO A 59 5.47 -6.25 14.15
CA PRO A 59 5.45 -4.78 14.14
C PRO A 59 6.86 -4.14 14.27
N PRO A 60 7.04 -2.89 13.80
CA PRO A 60 8.32 -2.20 13.91
C PRO A 60 8.62 -1.81 15.38
N PRO A 61 9.91 -1.74 15.77
CA PRO A 61 10.31 -1.26 17.08
C PRO A 61 10.09 0.27 17.22
N PRO A 62 10.10 0.81 18.46
CA PRO A 62 10.15 2.25 18.67
C PRO A 62 11.35 2.87 17.96
N GLY A 63 11.12 3.87 17.10
CA GLY A 63 12.18 4.45 16.26
C GLY A 63 12.37 3.77 14.89
N ASN A 64 11.49 2.83 14.54
CA ASN A 64 11.41 2.09 13.26
C ASN A 64 12.54 1.10 12.98
N PHE A 65 13.78 1.36 13.42
CA PHE A 65 14.93 0.49 13.20
C PHE A 65 15.80 0.38 14.45
N ASP A 66 16.30 -0.82 14.75
CA ASP A 66 17.24 -1.04 15.87
C ASP A 66 18.63 -0.44 15.59
N SER A 67 19.00 -0.32 14.31
CA SER A 67 20.24 0.33 13.85
C SER A 67 19.99 1.04 12.51
N PRO A 68 20.82 2.05 12.15
CA PRO A 68 20.66 2.74 10.87
C PRO A 68 20.73 1.75 9.68
N PRO A 69 19.70 1.70 8.81
CA PRO A 69 19.70 0.79 7.67
C PRO A 69 20.75 1.20 6.63
N THR A 70 21.34 0.21 5.96
CA THR A 70 22.24 0.43 4.82
C THR A 70 21.45 0.43 3.52
N VAL A 71 21.77 1.34 2.60
CA VAL A 71 21.11 1.46 1.29
C VAL A 71 21.97 0.75 0.25
N ASP A 72 21.62 -0.50 -0.06
CA ASP A 72 22.38 -1.34 -1.00
C ASP A 72 21.95 -1.15 -2.46
N ALA A 73 20.76 -0.58 -2.70
CA ALA A 73 20.21 -0.40 -4.04
C ALA A 73 19.31 0.84 -4.12
N ALA A 74 19.13 1.35 -5.34
CA ALA A 74 18.22 2.46 -5.59
C ALA A 74 16.76 2.08 -5.25
N PRO A 75 15.88 3.05 -4.94
CA PRO A 75 14.45 2.81 -4.82
C PRO A 75 13.89 2.07 -6.04
N TYR A 76 12.97 1.13 -5.82
CA TYR A 76 12.32 0.32 -6.87
C TYR A 76 13.23 -0.64 -7.66
N SER A 77 14.36 -1.04 -7.09
CA SER A 77 15.28 -2.04 -7.64
C SER A 77 14.73 -3.47 -7.55
N TYR A 78 13.62 -3.74 -8.24
CA TYR A 78 13.00 -5.08 -8.25
C TYR A 78 13.80 -6.08 -9.10
N PRO A 79 13.84 -7.37 -8.71
CA PRO A 79 14.45 -8.41 -9.53
C PRO A 79 13.72 -8.50 -10.87
N MET A 80 14.43 -8.28 -11.97
CA MET A 80 13.90 -8.47 -13.32
C MET A 80 14.25 -9.88 -13.81
N PRO A 81 13.28 -10.66 -14.34
CA PRO A 81 13.58 -11.94 -14.96
C PRO A 81 14.65 -11.78 -16.05
N GLY A 82 15.77 -12.50 -15.91
CA GLY A 82 16.87 -12.48 -16.89
C GLY A 82 17.93 -11.39 -16.69
N ARG A 83 17.84 -10.56 -15.64
CA ARG A 83 18.92 -9.62 -15.26
C ARG A 83 19.60 -10.10 -13.98
N ALA A 84 20.93 -10.20 -13.98
CA ALA A 84 21.66 -10.51 -12.77
C ALA A 84 21.54 -9.35 -11.77
N ALA A 85 21.40 -9.64 -10.47
CA ALA A 85 21.32 -8.61 -9.43
C ALA A 85 22.54 -7.66 -9.43
N SER A 86 23.69 -8.15 -9.91
CA SER A 86 24.93 -7.39 -10.08
C SER A 86 24.88 -6.36 -11.22
N ASP A 87 23.93 -6.45 -12.15
CA ASP A 87 23.82 -5.53 -13.29
C ASP A 87 23.09 -4.24 -12.91
N GLN A 88 22.63 -4.11 -11.68
CA GLN A 88 21.98 -2.89 -11.21
C GLN A 88 23.06 -1.84 -10.92
N PRO A 89 23.05 -0.67 -11.58
CA PRO A 89 24.03 0.36 -11.28
C PRO A 89 23.90 0.73 -9.80
N ALA A 90 24.99 0.58 -9.04
CA ALA A 90 25.07 1.07 -7.68
C ALA A 90 24.62 2.53 -7.69
N GLY A 91 23.60 2.87 -6.91
CA GLY A 91 23.00 4.20 -6.84
C GLY A 91 24.05 5.25 -6.50
N THR A 92 24.73 5.73 -7.55
CA THR A 92 25.72 6.80 -7.50
C THR A 92 25.09 7.98 -8.20
N GLU A 93 23.93 8.41 -7.72
CA GLU A 93 23.61 9.83 -7.78
C GLU A 93 24.31 10.45 -6.58
N ARG A 94 25.61 10.70 -6.75
CA ARG A 94 26.30 11.70 -5.97
C ARG A 94 25.56 12.99 -6.29
N HIS A 95 24.76 13.48 -5.34
CA HIS A 95 24.16 14.80 -5.41
C HIS A 95 25.31 15.81 -5.24
N ASP A 96 26.08 15.98 -6.31
CA ASP A 96 27.11 17.00 -6.45
C ASP A 96 26.41 18.34 -6.72
N ASP A 97 25.55 18.78 -5.80
CA ASP A 97 24.98 20.13 -5.78
C ASP A 97 25.71 20.95 -4.71
N ASP A 98 26.99 21.20 -4.95
CA ASP A 98 27.74 22.30 -4.36
C ASP A 98 27.65 23.51 -5.31
N ALA A 99 26.83 24.50 -4.95
CA ALA A 99 27.04 25.93 -5.24
C ALA A 99 26.18 26.80 -4.31
#